data_AF-A0A2U8RLK0-F1
#
_entry.id   AF-A0A2U8RLK0-F1
#
_cell.length_a   1.000
_cell.length_b   1.000
_cell.length_c   1.000
_cell.angle_alpha   90.00
_cell.angle_beta   90.00
_cell.angle_gamma   90.00
#
_symmetry.space_group_name_H-M   'P 1'
#
loop_
_entity.id
_entity.type
_entity.pdbx_description
1 polymer ?
#
loop_
_entity_poly.entity_id
_entity_poly.type
_entity_poly.pdbx_seq_one_letter_code
_entity_poly.pdbx_strand_id
1 'polypeptide(L)'
;AGAAFETLSENQQQKVARFNELTDQFLSADKVVIANPMWNLNVPTRLKAWVDTINVAGKTFQYTAEGPKPLTSGKKALHIQS
;
A
#
# COMPACT_ATOMS: atom_id res chain seq x y z
N ALA A 1 -14.07 14.04 8.34
CA ALA A 1 -13.49 13.86 6.98
C ALA A 1 -12.15 14.58 6.94
N GLY A 2 -11.19 14.12 6.14
CA GLY A 2 -9.93 14.84 5.92
C GLY A 2 -10.15 16.16 5.17
N ALA A 3 -9.11 16.99 5.09
CA ALA A 3 -9.12 18.18 4.25
C ALA A 3 -9.25 17.80 2.76
N ALA A 4 -9.93 18.65 1.97
CA ALA A 4 -10.05 18.43 0.53
C ALA A 4 -8.67 18.50 -0.13
N PHE A 5 -8.43 17.70 -1.17
CA PHE A 5 -7.13 17.61 -1.83
C PHE A 5 -6.60 18.97 -2.31
N GLU A 6 -7.48 19.80 -2.87
CA GLU A 6 -7.19 21.15 -3.38
C GLU A 6 -6.75 22.12 -2.27
N THR A 7 -7.12 21.85 -1.02
CA THR A 7 -6.77 22.70 0.14
C THR A 7 -5.41 22.33 0.77
N LEU A 8 -4.77 21.27 0.28
CA LEU A 8 -3.46 20.83 0.75
C LEU A 8 -2.35 21.70 0.12
N SER A 9 -1.22 21.85 0.81
CA SER A 9 -0.02 22.45 0.22
C SER A 9 0.50 21.59 -0.94
N GLU A 10 1.24 22.19 -1.88
CA GLU A 10 1.81 21.49 -3.03
C GLU A 10 2.61 20.24 -2.62
N ASN A 11 3.40 20.32 -1.55
CA ASN A 11 4.18 19.18 -1.05
C ASN A 11 3.28 18.04 -0.53
N GLN A 12 2.17 18.37 0.11
CA GLN A 12 1.20 17.37 0.58
C GLN A 12 0.46 16.75 -0.60
N GLN A 13 0.04 17.55 -1.59
CA GLN A 13 -0.59 17.05 -2.81
C GLN A 13 0.33 16.06 -3.55
N GLN A 14 1.61 16.39 -3.72
CA GLN A 14 2.60 15.51 -4.33
C GLN A 14 2.75 14.18 -3.58
N LYS A 15 2.79 14.21 -2.24
CA LYS A 15 2.87 13.00 -1.41
C LYS A 15 1.63 12.13 -1.55
N VAL A 16 0.44 12.73 -1.51
CA VAL A 16 -0.84 12.01 -1.68
C VAL A 16 -0.94 11.41 -3.08
N ALA A 17 -0.58 12.17 -4.12
CA ALA A 17 -0.53 11.68 -5.49
C ALA A 17 0.40 10.47 -5.62
N ARG A 18 1.62 10.56 -5.06
CA ARG A 18 2.56 9.44 -5.08
C ARG A 18 2.05 8.21 -4.32
N PHE A 19 1.36 8.41 -3.21
CA PHE A 19 0.74 7.32 -2.45
C PHE A 19 -0.32 6.61 -3.29
N ASN A 20 -1.22 7.38 -3.93
CA ASN A 20 -2.26 6.86 -4.80
C ASN A 20 -1.70 6.11 -6.00
N GLU A 21 -0.66 6.64 -6.67
CA GLU A 21 0.02 5.95 -7.78
C GLU A 21 0.51 4.55 -7.37
N LEU A 22 1.11 4.42 -6.19
CA LEU A 22 1.59 3.14 -5.68
C LEU A 22 0.45 2.18 -5.32
N THR A 23 -0.64 2.70 -4.73
CA THR A 23 -1.84 1.89 -4.48
C THR A 23 -2.43 1.35 -5.79
N ASP A 24 -2.56 2.22 -6.79
CA ASP A 24 -3.20 1.88 -8.07
C ASP A 24 -2.31 0.94 -8.91
N GLN A 25 -0.99 1.09 -8.84
CA GLN A 25 -0.04 0.12 -9.36
C GLN A 25 -0.21 -1.26 -8.72
N PHE A 26 -0.36 -1.32 -7.39
CA PHE A 26 -0.60 -2.59 -6.70
C PHE A 26 -1.94 -3.21 -7.09
N LEU A 27 -3.00 -2.40 -7.18
CA LEU A 27 -4.34 -2.88 -7.56
C LEU A 27 -4.35 -3.50 -8.96
N SER A 28 -3.70 -2.85 -9.93
CA SER A 28 -3.62 -3.28 -11.33
C SER A 28 -2.75 -4.51 -11.58
N ALA A 29 -1.86 -4.89 -10.66
CA ALA A 29 -0.96 -6.03 -10.84
C ALA A 29 -1.58 -7.37 -10.42
N ASP A 30 -1.61 -8.39 -11.28
CA ASP A 30 -2.07 -9.74 -10.87
C ASP A 30 -1.08 -10.49 -9.98
N LYS A 31 0.19 -10.13 -10.07
CA LYS A 31 1.30 -10.79 -9.38
C LYS A 31 2.23 -9.75 -8.76
N VAL A 32 2.71 -10.04 -7.55
CA VAL A 32 3.61 -9.17 -6.80
C VAL A 32 4.84 -9.97 -6.40
N VAL A 33 6.03 -9.49 -6.77
CA VAL A 33 7.30 -10.09 -6.36
C VAL A 33 8.02 -9.09 -5.46
N ILE A 34 8.36 -9.54 -4.25
CA ILE A 34 9.07 -8.75 -3.24
C ILE A 34 10.42 -9.42 -3.01
N ALA A 35 11.51 -8.68 -3.21
CA ALA A 35 12.86 -9.15 -2.92
C ALA A 35 13.55 -8.17 -1.97
N ASN A 36 14.01 -8.64 -0.81
CA ASN A 36 14.66 -7.79 0.18
C ASN A 36 15.63 -8.56 1.09
N PRO A 37 16.66 -7.91 1.65
CA PRO A 37 17.47 -8.49 2.72
C PRO A 37 16.73 -8.49 4.06
N MET A 38 17.16 -9.33 5.01
CA MET A 38 16.77 -9.23 6.42
C MET A 38 17.65 -8.22 7.14
N TRP A 39 17.05 -7.13 7.64
CA TRP A 39 17.73 -6.12 8.47
C TRP A 39 17.08 -6.07 9.84
N ASN A 40 17.87 -6.32 10.90
CA ASN A 40 17.41 -6.26 12.29
C ASN A 40 16.11 -7.05 12.54
N LEU A 41 16.08 -8.32 12.09
CA LEU A 41 14.90 -9.20 12.19
C LEU A 41 13.65 -8.67 11.45
N ASN A 42 13.82 -7.74 10.49
CA ASN A 42 12.73 -7.13 9.76
C ASN A 42 13.08 -6.84 8.29
N VAL A 43 12.13 -6.23 7.59
CA VAL A 43 12.31 -5.73 6.23
C VAL A 43 12.92 -4.31 6.25
N PRO A 44 13.58 -3.87 5.16
CA PRO A 44 14.02 -2.49 5.03
C PRO A 44 12.87 -1.48 5.19
N THR A 45 13.17 -0.30 5.76
CA THR A 45 12.17 0.76 6.02
C THR A 45 11.41 1.19 4.77
N ARG A 46 12.07 1.16 3.61
CA ARG A 46 11.44 1.44 2.30
C ARG A 46 10.36 0.42 1.93
N LEU A 47 10.58 -0.87 2.23
CA LEU A 47 9.57 -1.89 1.96
C LEU A 47 8.36 -1.70 2.87
N LYS A 48 8.58 -1.41 4.16
CA LYS A 48 7.48 -1.07 5.08
C LYS A 48 6.70 0.17 4.61
N ALA A 49 7.38 1.23 4.18
CA ALA A 49 6.74 2.42 3.65
C ALA A 49 5.91 2.13 2.39
N TRP A 50 6.39 1.23 1.51
CA TRP A 50 5.61 0.77 0.37
C TRP A 50 4.38 -0.05 0.79
N VAL A 51 4.50 -0.96 1.77
CA VAL A 51 3.35 -1.71 2.32
C VAL A 51 2.27 -0.74 2.84
N ASP A 52 2.66 0.34 3.51
CA ASP A 52 1.72 1.36 3.98
C ASP A 52 0.98 2.03 2.82
N THR A 53 1.64 2.23 1.67
CA THR A 53 1.02 2.83 0.48
C THR A 53 -0.05 1.96 -0.17
N ILE A 54 -0.01 0.64 0.04
CA ILE A 54 -0.97 -0.29 -0.56
C ILE A 54 -2.04 -0.77 0.44
N ASN A 55 -1.90 -0.46 1.74
CA ASN A 55 -2.86 -0.84 2.76
C ASN A 55 -3.88 0.29 2.99
N VAL A 56 -4.91 0.35 2.14
CA VAL A 56 -5.84 1.48 2.06
C VAL A 56 -7.28 1.00 2.23
N ALA A 57 -7.95 1.49 3.27
CA ALA A 57 -9.36 1.21 3.51
C ALA A 57 -10.24 1.71 2.35
N GLY A 58 -11.20 0.89 1.93
CA GLY A 58 -12.05 1.14 0.76
C GLY A 58 -11.38 0.83 -0.59
N LYS A 59 -10.06 0.59 -0.65
CA LYS A 59 -9.35 0.19 -1.87
C LYS A 59 -8.86 -1.25 -1.82
N THR A 60 -8.09 -1.62 -0.80
CA THR A 60 -7.50 -2.98 -0.68
C THR A 60 -8.17 -3.84 0.38
N PHE A 61 -8.80 -3.22 1.37
CA PHE A 61 -9.65 -3.88 2.36
C PHE A 61 -10.79 -2.95 2.79
N GLN A 62 -11.80 -3.48 3.47
CA GLN A 62 -12.86 -2.71 4.12
C GLN A 62 -13.12 -3.21 5.54
N TYR A 63 -13.54 -2.31 6.43
CA TYR A 63 -13.97 -2.70 7.77
C TYR A 63 -15.40 -3.23 7.75
N THR A 64 -15.65 -4.33 8.45
CA THR A 64 -16.99 -4.90 8.67
C THR A 64 -17.19 -5.21 10.14
N ALA A 65 -18.42 -5.52 10.55
CA ALA A 65 -18.72 -5.90 11.93
C ALA A 65 -17.96 -7.15 12.38
N GLU A 66 -17.63 -8.06 11.45
CA GLU A 66 -16.83 -9.26 11.71
C GLU A 66 -15.31 -9.04 11.59
N GLY A 67 -14.87 -7.80 11.34
CA GLY A 67 -13.46 -7.43 11.14
C GLY A 67 -13.14 -7.00 9.70
N PRO A 68 -11.86 -6.73 9.40
CA PRO A 68 -11.43 -6.33 8.05
C PRO A 68 -11.66 -7.44 7.02
N LYS A 69 -12.32 -7.13 5.89
CA LYS A 69 -12.47 -8.02 4.73
C LYS A 69 -11.62 -7.53 3.56
N PRO A 70 -10.94 -8.42 2.81
CA PRO A 70 -10.17 -8.02 1.64
C PRO A 70 -11.09 -7.55 0.50
N LEU A 71 -10.63 -6.55 -0.25
CA LEU A 71 -11.28 -6.09 -1.50
C LEU A 71 -10.52 -6.54 -2.75
N THR A 72 -9.33 -7.12 -2.58
CA THR A 72 -8.55 -7.71 -3.66
C THR A 72 -8.63 -9.23 -3.59
N SER A 73 -8.88 -9.88 -4.72
CA SER A 73 -8.94 -11.35 -4.81
C SER A 73 -8.10 -11.85 -5.98
N GLY A 74 -7.67 -13.11 -5.95
CA GLY A 74 -6.93 -13.76 -7.04
C GLY A 74 -5.47 -13.36 -7.25
N LYS A 75 -4.98 -12.29 -6.59
CA LYS A 75 -3.60 -11.82 -6.69
C LYS A 75 -2.62 -12.84 -6.07
N LYS A 76 -1.47 -13.07 -6.72
CA LYS A 76 -0.41 -13.96 -6.22
C LYS A 76 0.81 -13.17 -5.77
N ALA A 77 1.47 -13.59 -4.69
CA ALA A 77 2.68 -12.96 -4.19
C ALA A 77 3.84 -13.95 -4.07
N LEU A 78 5.06 -13.51 -4.35
CA LEU A 78 6.32 -14.21 -4.10
C LEU A 78 7.24 -13.31 -3.26
N HIS A 79 7.81 -13.86 -2.19
CA HIS A 79 8.78 -13.16 -1.34
C HIS A 79 10.12 -13.90 -1.39
N ILE A 80 11.17 -13.19 -1.80
CA ILE A 80 12.55 -13.68 -1.85
C ILE A 80 13.34 -12.90 -0.79
N GLN A 81 13.88 -13.61 0.20
CA GLN A 81 14.63 -13.00 1.29
C GLN A 81 16.04 -13.57 1.38
N SER A 82 17.02 -12.69 1.64
CA SER A 82 18.41 -13.02 1.94
C SER A 82 18.83 -12.53 3.32
#